data_AF-A0AAN6IDG8-F1
#
_entry.id   AF-A0AAN6IDG8-F1
#
_cell.length_a   1.000
_cell.length_b   1.000
_cell.length_c   1.000
_cell.angle_alpha   90.00
_cell.angle_beta   90.00
_cell.angle_gamma   90.00
#
_symmetry.space_group_name_H-M   'P 1'
#
loop_
_entity.id
_entity.type
_entity.pdbx_description
1 polymer ?
#
loop_
_entity_poly.entity_id
_entity_poly.type
_entity_poly.pdbx_seq_one_letter_code
_entity_poly.pdbx_strand_id
1 'polypeptide(L)'
;MRSSLLFAALFLSWVGAFSFNTYDLGFHGLYPRQHFHTVDFEPPAPKITRWDSRCDSGNLLLTPRGPSVRGSARGPVMLDARGNLIWMDNDNFEQAMNLDLNSSYEVAHRIHPHGKGLKADSHEFRLTPHGTALITIYYKHKADCTDLGLGKTCWIQDGVFQEIDIETGDLLFEWRATDHIRMSDVFSKPCRKDGYGKSKKDAFDFFHINSIDKMDSGDYLISARYSHAVMCISSKTGEILWQLGGKNDSFEDLDHATDFAWQHHARWLGNKTISLFDNHANSVFHGTNQHSKGMIIRLDMEKMTTSLVQKYVHPDKILNVSQGSVQVIANSSNVLVGFGNSPTYVEYSAGGEVLCSAHFAPHLAFELVDFGLVKSYRVFKSPWVGRPKTLPVAKVRKSKVYVSWNGATEVTSWRLETSKTRDVKDDEFVTIQELERDGFETSFAIDKNHRYVRVAALDAEKVVLAHSSVLRAPSPSSIAVRLIQTLFVCMVVLLLGFAGFISLYARSPRLPGLPQFGELCKVRARLHRAAQGDGEDEDFETEPLLMGTREP
;
A
#
# COMPACT_ATOMS: atom_id res chain seq x y z
N MET A 1 -57.22 -1.52 21.64
CA MET A 1 -56.18 -2.58 21.69
C MET A 1 -56.13 -3.30 20.34
N ARG A 2 -55.40 -2.79 19.35
CA ARG A 2 -55.07 -3.46 18.06
C ARG A 2 -54.08 -2.58 17.28
N SER A 3 -52.93 -2.28 17.89
CA SER A 3 -51.86 -1.50 17.22
C SER A 3 -50.45 -1.86 17.69
N SER A 4 -50.28 -2.76 18.66
CA SER A 4 -48.97 -3.07 19.25
C SER A 4 -48.30 -4.32 18.69
N LEU A 5 -48.92 -5.03 17.74
CA LEU A 5 -48.41 -6.32 17.21
C LEU A 5 -47.84 -6.22 15.78
N LEU A 6 -47.87 -5.06 15.14
CA LEU A 6 -47.30 -4.86 13.79
C LEU A 6 -45.87 -4.30 13.80
N PHE A 7 -45.37 -3.79 14.94
CA PHE A 7 -43.99 -3.29 15.04
C PHE A 7 -42.95 -4.38 15.33
N ALA A 8 -43.36 -5.54 15.83
CA ALA A 8 -42.45 -6.64 16.15
C ALA A 8 -42.13 -7.56 14.95
N ALA A 9 -42.93 -7.50 13.87
CA ALA A 9 -42.74 -8.33 12.67
C ALA A 9 -41.94 -7.63 11.55
N LEU A 10 -41.66 -6.33 11.68
CA LEU A 10 -40.90 -5.54 10.70
C LEU A 10 -39.41 -5.35 11.03
N PHE A 11 -38.95 -5.85 12.19
CA PHE A 11 -37.53 -5.82 12.57
C PHE A 11 -36.77 -7.13 12.29
N LEU A 12 -37.42 -8.14 11.72
CA LEU A 12 -36.85 -9.47 11.48
C LEU A 12 -36.54 -9.77 10.00
N SER A 13 -36.68 -8.80 9.10
CA SER A 13 -36.38 -8.98 7.67
C SER A 13 -35.42 -7.92 7.10
N TRP A 14 -34.74 -7.16 7.96
CA TRP A 14 -33.72 -6.17 7.57
C TRP A 14 -32.41 -6.30 8.37
N VAL A 15 -32.04 -7.54 8.70
CA VAL A 15 -30.65 -7.88 9.04
C VAL A 15 -30.08 -8.66 7.86
N GLY A 16 -29.96 -7.98 6.71
CA GLY A 16 -28.95 -8.37 5.74
C GLY A 16 -27.61 -8.27 6.47
N ALA A 17 -26.83 -9.33 6.47
CA ALA A 17 -25.65 -9.54 7.31
C ALA A 17 -24.58 -8.44 7.16
N PHE A 18 -24.78 -7.28 7.79
CA PHE A 18 -23.66 -6.42 8.17
C PHE A 18 -23.02 -7.06 9.38
N SER A 19 -22.06 -7.96 9.13
CA SER A 19 -21.13 -8.35 10.19
C SER A 19 -20.30 -7.11 10.52
N PHE A 20 -20.70 -6.38 11.56
CA PHE A 20 -19.91 -5.27 12.09
C PHE A 20 -18.57 -5.82 12.59
N ASN A 21 -17.54 -5.69 11.76
CA ASN A 21 -16.19 -6.08 12.12
C ASN A 21 -15.41 -4.82 12.54
N THR A 22 -14.64 -4.94 13.62
CA THR A 22 -13.78 -3.87 14.13
C THR A 22 -12.79 -3.32 13.09
N TYR A 23 -12.41 -4.14 12.11
CA TYR A 23 -11.61 -3.72 10.95
C TYR A 23 -12.33 -2.65 10.12
N ASP A 24 -13.57 -2.93 9.70
CA ASP A 24 -14.33 -2.09 8.79
C ASP A 24 -14.93 -0.86 9.46
N LEU A 25 -15.04 -0.89 10.79
CA LEU A 25 -15.33 0.27 11.63
C LEU A 25 -14.11 1.18 11.85
N GLY A 26 -12.91 0.77 11.41
CA GLY A 26 -11.70 1.58 11.51
C GLY A 26 -11.03 1.59 12.88
N PHE A 27 -11.38 0.67 13.80
CA PHE A 27 -10.72 0.59 15.12
C PHE A 27 -9.25 0.19 15.04
N HIS A 28 -8.81 -0.39 13.92
CA HIS A 28 -7.41 -0.71 13.63
C HIS A 28 -6.70 0.40 12.83
N GLY A 29 -7.32 1.58 12.76
CA GLY A 29 -6.85 2.71 11.94
C GLY A 29 -7.29 2.62 10.49
N LEU A 30 -7.00 3.68 9.73
CA LEU A 30 -7.35 3.78 8.30
C LEU A 30 -6.45 2.93 7.39
N TYR A 31 -5.32 2.46 7.90
CA TYR A 31 -4.41 1.54 7.22
C TYR A 31 -3.96 0.48 8.24
N PRO A 32 -4.75 -0.58 8.46
CA PRO A 32 -4.39 -1.66 9.36
C PRO A 32 -3.11 -2.36 8.91
N ARG A 33 -2.23 -2.67 9.87
CA ARG A 33 -0.86 -3.16 9.62
C ARG A 33 -0.59 -4.47 10.31
N GLN A 34 0.33 -5.25 9.75
CA GLN A 34 0.93 -6.38 10.45
C GLN A 34 2.16 -5.89 11.22
N HIS A 35 2.43 -6.51 12.36
CA HIS A 35 3.60 -6.20 13.19
C HIS A 35 4.35 -7.48 13.51
N PHE A 36 5.67 -7.39 13.50
CA PHE A 36 6.57 -8.53 13.71
C PHE A 36 7.56 -8.23 14.83
N HIS A 37 8.13 -9.28 15.44
CA HIS A 37 9.19 -9.10 16.43
C HIS A 37 10.57 -9.02 15.78
N THR A 38 10.79 -9.76 14.69
CA THR A 38 12.08 -9.93 14.00
C THR A 38 12.46 -8.74 13.13
N VAL A 39 11.49 -8.03 12.57
CA VAL A 39 11.69 -6.89 11.66
C VAL A 39 10.78 -5.73 12.06
N ASP A 40 11.14 -4.52 11.62
CA ASP A 40 10.40 -3.29 11.94
C ASP A 40 9.48 -2.83 10.79
N PHE A 41 9.23 -3.70 9.81
CA PHE A 41 8.29 -3.46 8.71
C PHE A 41 6.85 -3.47 9.21
N GLU A 42 6.01 -2.62 8.60
CA GLU A 42 4.57 -2.57 8.91
C GLU A 42 3.72 -2.71 7.62
N PRO A 43 3.75 -3.88 6.96
CA PRO A 43 2.99 -4.10 5.74
C PRO A 43 1.48 -4.00 6.00
N PRO A 44 0.65 -3.83 4.96
CA PRO A 44 -0.79 -3.86 5.13
C PRO A 44 -1.23 -5.19 5.73
N ALA A 45 -2.31 -5.18 6.49
CA ALA A 45 -3.04 -6.37 6.91
C ALA A 45 -4.35 -6.45 6.10
N PRO A 46 -4.36 -7.07 4.90
CA PRO A 46 -5.57 -7.19 4.12
C PRO A 46 -6.62 -8.03 4.85
N LYS A 47 -7.87 -7.58 4.79
CA LYS A 47 -9.02 -8.38 5.19
C LYS A 47 -9.53 -9.14 3.96
N ILE A 48 -9.34 -10.45 3.96
CA ILE A 48 -9.97 -11.33 2.97
C ILE A 48 -11.45 -11.47 3.34
N THR A 49 -12.33 -10.99 2.45
CA THR A 49 -13.79 -11.03 2.63
C THR A 49 -14.41 -12.23 1.94
N ARG A 50 -13.75 -12.77 0.91
CA ARG A 50 -14.17 -13.97 0.20
C ARG A 50 -12.97 -14.80 -0.22
N TRP A 51 -13.12 -16.12 -0.12
CA TRP A 51 -12.12 -17.08 -0.58
C TRP A 51 -12.78 -18.30 -1.21
N ASP A 52 -12.34 -18.65 -2.41
CA ASP A 52 -12.70 -19.87 -3.14
C ASP A 52 -11.42 -20.69 -3.38
N SER A 53 -11.51 -22.02 -3.37
CA SER A 53 -10.36 -22.90 -3.63
C SER A 53 -9.76 -22.74 -5.04
N ARG A 54 -10.51 -22.17 -5.99
CA ARG A 54 -10.07 -21.87 -7.36
C ARG A 54 -9.26 -20.57 -7.46
N CYS A 55 -9.15 -19.82 -6.38
CA CYS A 55 -8.32 -18.62 -6.32
C CYS A 55 -6.85 -18.97 -6.53
N ASP A 56 -6.17 -18.21 -7.37
CA ASP A 56 -4.79 -18.44 -7.74
C ASP A 56 -3.89 -18.37 -6.49
N SER A 57 -2.84 -19.17 -6.42
CA SER A 57 -1.93 -19.19 -5.25
C SER A 57 -0.73 -18.27 -5.40
N GLY A 58 -0.61 -17.53 -6.51
CA GLY A 58 0.49 -16.63 -6.79
C GLY A 58 0.65 -15.50 -5.77
N ASN A 59 1.83 -14.89 -5.78
CA ASN A 59 2.19 -13.81 -4.87
C ASN A 59 1.64 -12.49 -5.37
N LEU A 60 1.05 -11.70 -4.47
CA LEU A 60 0.47 -10.39 -4.74
C LEU A 60 1.51 -9.30 -4.55
N LEU A 61 1.71 -8.44 -5.55
CA LEU A 61 2.51 -7.23 -5.45
C LEU A 61 1.59 -6.01 -5.32
N LEU A 62 1.83 -5.23 -4.26
CA LEU A 62 1.15 -3.97 -3.97
C LEU A 62 2.19 -2.86 -3.79
N THR A 63 1.80 -1.62 -4.09
CA THR A 63 2.58 -0.43 -3.77
C THR A 63 1.70 0.54 -2.97
N PRO A 64 1.47 0.26 -1.67
CA PRO A 64 0.60 1.07 -0.84
C PRO A 64 1.11 2.51 -0.75
N ARG A 65 0.19 3.46 -0.91
CA ARG A 65 0.47 4.89 -0.87
C ARG A 65 -0.71 5.66 -0.29
N GLY A 66 -0.47 6.94 -0.04
CA GLY A 66 -1.47 7.88 0.46
C GLY A 66 -1.11 8.45 1.83
N PRO A 67 -1.82 9.50 2.27
CA PRO A 67 -1.56 10.18 3.54
C PRO A 67 -1.53 9.29 4.79
N SER A 68 -2.21 8.13 4.77
CA SER A 68 -2.25 7.19 5.91
C SER A 68 -1.13 6.15 5.88
N VAL A 69 -0.39 6.03 4.78
CA VAL A 69 0.76 5.13 4.62
C VAL A 69 2.05 5.88 5.00
N ARG A 70 2.52 5.69 6.24
CA ARG A 70 3.59 6.50 6.85
C ARG A 70 4.62 5.64 7.58
N GLY A 71 5.85 6.15 7.66
CA GLY A 71 6.94 5.52 8.40
C GLY A 71 7.25 4.13 7.82
N SER A 72 7.39 3.15 8.70
CA SER A 72 7.73 1.77 8.36
C SER A 72 6.72 1.04 7.46
N ALA A 73 5.57 1.65 7.19
CA ALA A 73 4.54 1.13 6.30
C ALA A 73 4.73 1.49 4.81
N ARG A 74 5.71 2.34 4.48
CA ARG A 74 5.99 2.77 3.10
C ARG A 74 6.75 1.70 2.32
N GLY A 75 6.67 1.79 1.00
CA GLY A 75 7.40 0.92 0.08
C GLY A 75 6.57 -0.19 -0.56
N PRO A 76 7.14 -0.86 -1.58
CA PRO A 76 6.52 -2.00 -2.23
C PRO A 76 6.40 -3.16 -1.24
N VAL A 77 5.32 -3.92 -1.37
CA VAL A 77 5.06 -5.10 -0.56
C VAL A 77 4.60 -6.25 -1.44
N MET A 78 5.19 -7.41 -1.20
CA MET A 78 4.76 -8.68 -1.74
C MET A 78 4.09 -9.49 -0.64
N LEU A 79 2.87 -9.96 -0.90
CA LEU A 79 2.10 -10.81 0.00
C LEU A 79 1.84 -12.16 -0.67
N ASP A 80 1.63 -13.20 0.13
CA ASP A 80 1.05 -14.43 -0.41
C ASP A 80 -0.45 -14.22 -0.73
N ALA A 81 -1.08 -15.22 -1.35
CA ALA A 81 -2.49 -15.15 -1.69
C ALA A 81 -3.41 -14.99 -0.46
N ARG A 82 -2.94 -15.36 0.74
CA ARG A 82 -3.66 -15.23 2.02
C ARG A 82 -3.40 -13.88 2.73
N GLY A 83 -2.58 -13.00 2.16
CA GLY A 83 -2.26 -11.70 2.72
C GLY A 83 -1.11 -11.72 3.73
N ASN A 84 -0.39 -12.82 3.89
CA ASN A 84 0.81 -12.84 4.73
C ASN A 84 1.98 -12.16 4.02
N LEU A 85 2.82 -11.46 4.78
CA LEU A 85 4.02 -10.84 4.21
C LEU A 85 4.96 -11.90 3.60
N ILE A 86 5.43 -11.64 2.37
CA ILE A 86 6.56 -12.34 1.76
C ILE A 86 7.79 -11.44 1.79
N TRP A 87 7.65 -10.25 1.24
CA TRP A 87 8.74 -9.29 1.12
C TRP A 87 8.24 -7.85 1.24
N MET A 88 9.01 -7.01 1.90
CA MET A 88 8.82 -5.57 1.91
C MET A 88 10.19 -4.88 1.97
N ASP A 89 10.26 -3.70 1.38
CA ASP A 89 11.41 -2.81 1.49
C ASP A 89 10.92 -1.38 1.68
N ASN A 90 11.13 -0.86 2.88
CA ASN A 90 10.77 0.50 3.29
C ASN A 90 12.01 1.41 3.47
N ASP A 91 13.20 0.88 3.18
CA ASP A 91 14.49 1.56 3.36
C ASP A 91 14.94 2.19 2.03
N ASN A 92 14.88 1.41 0.95
CA ASN A 92 15.32 1.84 -0.38
C ASN A 92 14.20 2.48 -1.20
N PHE A 93 12.96 2.09 -0.90
CA PHE A 93 11.79 2.49 -1.69
C PHE A 93 10.69 3.03 -0.79
N GLU A 94 10.38 4.32 -0.90
CA GLU A 94 9.24 4.89 -0.17
C GLU A 94 7.93 4.83 -0.98
N GLN A 95 8.00 5.07 -2.29
CA GLN A 95 6.89 4.96 -3.24
C GLN A 95 7.43 4.39 -4.56
N ALA A 96 7.35 3.08 -4.71
CA ALA A 96 7.78 2.40 -5.93
C ALA A 96 6.71 2.50 -7.01
N MET A 97 7.10 2.94 -8.21
CA MET A 97 6.22 3.03 -9.39
C MET A 97 6.85 2.33 -10.61
N ASN A 98 8.17 2.44 -10.78
CA ASN A 98 8.94 1.76 -11.82
C ASN A 98 9.96 0.83 -11.15
N LEU A 99 9.52 -0.39 -10.81
CA LEU A 99 10.30 -1.36 -10.03
C LEU A 99 10.73 -2.53 -10.92
N ASP A 100 12.04 -2.76 -11.00
CA ASP A 100 12.64 -3.92 -11.66
C ASP A 100 13.69 -4.55 -10.74
N LEU A 101 13.35 -5.72 -10.19
CA LEU A 101 14.17 -6.43 -9.21
C LEU A 101 14.48 -7.84 -9.70
N ASN A 102 15.68 -8.32 -9.36
CA ASN A 102 16.02 -9.73 -9.53
C ASN A 102 15.48 -10.59 -8.37
N SER A 103 15.69 -11.91 -8.42
CA SER A 103 15.24 -12.86 -7.39
C SER A 103 15.85 -12.62 -6.00
N SER A 104 16.94 -11.87 -5.89
CA SER A 104 17.54 -11.45 -4.63
C SER A 104 17.01 -10.09 -4.14
N TYR A 105 16.00 -9.53 -4.78
CA TYR A 105 15.41 -8.21 -4.49
C TYR A 105 16.36 -7.03 -4.70
N GLU A 106 17.39 -7.22 -5.52
CA GLU A 106 18.30 -6.15 -5.94
C GLU A 106 17.80 -5.54 -7.24
N VAL A 107 18.01 -4.23 -7.43
CA VAL A 107 17.65 -3.53 -8.68
C VAL A 107 18.35 -4.20 -9.85
N ALA A 108 17.56 -4.78 -10.76
CA ALA A 108 18.08 -5.49 -11.93
C ALA A 108 18.58 -4.51 -12.99
N HIS A 109 17.76 -3.51 -13.32
CA HIS A 109 18.08 -2.51 -14.34
C HIS A 109 17.65 -1.11 -13.89
N ARG A 110 18.40 -0.09 -14.34
CA ARG A 110 18.05 1.33 -14.19
C ARG A 110 17.89 1.95 -15.57
N ILE A 111 16.64 2.08 -16.01
CA ILE A 111 16.32 2.63 -17.33
C ILE A 111 16.09 4.14 -17.21
N HIS A 112 16.71 4.90 -18.10
CA HIS A 112 16.60 6.35 -18.17
C HIS A 112 16.06 6.77 -19.53
N PRO A 113 15.12 7.72 -19.59
CA PRO A 113 14.64 8.23 -20.86
C PRO A 113 15.74 8.97 -21.62
N HIS A 114 15.69 8.90 -22.94
CA HIS A 114 16.53 9.69 -23.82
C HIS A 114 15.98 11.09 -23.99
N GLY A 115 16.85 12.09 -24.07
CA GLY A 115 16.46 13.49 -24.26
C GLY A 115 16.72 14.37 -23.04
N LYS A 116 17.17 15.61 -23.31
CA LYS A 116 17.68 16.51 -22.27
C LYS A 116 16.57 16.89 -21.27
N GLY A 117 16.76 16.47 -20.02
CA GLY A 117 15.87 16.81 -18.92
C GLY A 117 14.56 16.03 -18.88
N LEU A 118 14.42 14.98 -19.69
CA LEU A 118 13.31 14.04 -19.57
C LEU A 118 13.47 13.17 -18.32
N LYS A 119 12.33 12.75 -17.77
CA LYS A 119 12.23 11.81 -16.66
C LYS A 119 11.14 10.81 -16.99
N ALA A 120 11.40 9.54 -16.72
CA ALA A 120 10.37 8.52 -16.79
C ALA A 120 9.28 8.88 -15.78
N ASP A 121 8.05 8.79 -16.22
CA ASP A 121 6.87 8.97 -15.41
C ASP A 121 6.52 7.67 -14.65
N SER A 122 5.63 7.80 -13.66
CA SER A 122 5.18 6.72 -12.78
C SER A 122 4.07 5.83 -13.34
N HIS A 123 3.49 6.12 -14.51
CA HIS A 123 2.31 5.37 -14.98
C HIS A 123 2.68 4.05 -15.65
N GLU A 124 3.81 3.97 -16.35
CA GLU A 124 4.21 2.75 -17.04
C GLU A 124 5.73 2.49 -17.04
N PHE A 125 6.05 1.25 -16.68
CA PHE A 125 7.36 0.63 -16.89
C PHE A 125 7.11 -0.82 -17.25
N ARG A 126 7.27 -1.16 -18.54
CA ARG A 126 6.95 -2.50 -19.07
C ARG A 126 8.14 -3.10 -19.78
N LEU A 127 8.65 -4.20 -19.26
CA LEU A 127 9.63 -5.03 -19.97
C LEU A 127 8.94 -5.81 -21.08
N THR A 128 9.55 -5.87 -22.26
CA THR A 128 9.10 -6.71 -23.37
C THR A 128 9.84 -8.06 -23.37
N PRO A 129 9.29 -9.11 -24.00
CA PRO A 129 9.99 -10.38 -24.19
C PRO A 129 11.29 -10.28 -25.00
N HIS A 130 11.54 -9.15 -25.67
CA HIS A 130 12.70 -8.92 -26.53
C HIS A 130 13.86 -8.22 -25.82
N GLY A 131 13.80 -8.07 -24.48
CA GLY A 131 14.87 -7.40 -23.73
C GLY A 131 14.83 -5.87 -23.83
N THR A 132 13.67 -5.29 -24.13
CA THR A 132 13.47 -3.83 -24.19
C THR A 132 12.52 -3.37 -23.09
N ALA A 133 12.56 -2.08 -22.75
CA ALA A 133 11.69 -1.43 -21.78
C ALA A 133 10.86 -0.33 -22.45
N LEU A 134 9.55 -0.35 -22.20
CA LEU A 134 8.61 0.70 -22.57
C LEU A 134 8.37 1.60 -21.36
N ILE A 135 8.52 2.92 -21.55
CA ILE A 135 8.33 3.92 -20.50
C ILE A 135 7.48 5.09 -20.96
N THR A 136 6.61 5.59 -20.08
CA THR A 136 5.91 6.87 -20.29
C THR A 136 6.78 8.04 -19.82
N ILE A 137 6.58 9.19 -20.45
CA ILE A 137 7.25 10.45 -20.15
C ILE A 137 6.21 11.57 -20.28
N TYR A 138 6.20 12.49 -19.33
CA TYR A 138 5.43 13.74 -19.45
C TYR A 138 6.37 14.91 -19.71
N TYR A 139 6.26 15.49 -20.91
CA TYR A 139 7.17 16.54 -21.38
C TYR A 139 6.47 17.91 -21.40
N LYS A 140 6.99 18.86 -20.61
CA LYS A 140 6.41 20.20 -20.51
C LYS A 140 7.06 21.18 -21.49
N HIS A 141 6.30 21.63 -22.48
CA HIS A 141 6.74 22.63 -23.46
C HIS A 141 5.60 23.57 -23.87
N LYS A 142 5.93 24.56 -24.71
CA LYS A 142 4.93 25.44 -25.32
C LYS A 142 4.42 24.83 -26.63
N ALA A 143 3.13 24.93 -26.87
CA ALA A 143 2.47 24.51 -28.11
C ALA A 143 1.43 25.55 -28.55
N ASP A 144 0.97 25.44 -29.80
CA ASP A 144 -0.22 26.18 -30.23
C ASP A 144 -1.45 25.55 -29.56
N CYS A 145 -2.20 26.37 -28.83
CA CYS A 145 -3.38 25.94 -28.08
C CYS A 145 -4.62 26.72 -28.54
N THR A 146 -4.62 27.19 -29.78
CA THR A 146 -5.74 27.92 -30.38
C THR A 146 -7.02 27.06 -30.36
N ASP A 147 -6.89 25.75 -30.64
CA ASP A 147 -8.00 24.79 -30.61
C ASP A 147 -8.63 24.61 -29.21
N LEU A 148 -7.87 24.92 -28.16
CA LEU A 148 -8.35 24.92 -26.77
C LEU A 148 -8.92 26.27 -26.32
N GLY A 149 -8.88 27.30 -27.18
CA GLY A 149 -9.24 28.67 -26.81
C GLY A 149 -8.25 29.34 -25.85
N LEU A 150 -7.04 28.78 -25.67
CA LEU A 150 -6.00 29.32 -24.80
C LEU A 150 -5.04 30.28 -25.52
N GLY A 151 -5.21 30.43 -26.84
CA GLY A 151 -4.42 31.29 -27.71
C GLY A 151 -3.27 30.56 -28.41
N LYS A 152 -2.54 31.31 -29.25
CA LYS A 152 -1.48 30.78 -30.14
C LYS A 152 -0.28 30.15 -29.41
N THR A 153 -0.20 30.31 -28.10
CA THR A 153 0.89 29.73 -27.31
C THR A 153 0.39 29.48 -25.89
N CYS A 154 0.38 28.23 -25.46
CA CYS A 154 0.20 27.86 -24.06
C CYS A 154 1.23 26.80 -23.64
N TRP A 155 1.40 26.61 -22.32
CA TRP A 155 2.19 25.50 -21.80
C TRP A 155 1.33 24.25 -21.71
N ILE A 156 1.82 23.14 -22.27
CA ILE A 156 1.19 21.83 -22.15
C ILE A 156 2.13 20.84 -21.47
N GLN A 157 1.53 19.80 -20.90
CA GLN A 157 2.22 18.60 -20.48
C GLN A 157 1.90 17.51 -21.50
N ASP A 158 2.85 17.26 -22.40
CA ASP A 158 2.68 16.33 -23.51
C ASP A 158 2.94 14.88 -23.07
N GLY A 159 2.23 13.95 -23.69
CA GLY A 159 2.40 12.52 -23.49
C GLY A 159 3.40 11.96 -24.47
N VAL A 160 4.50 11.43 -23.95
CA VAL A 160 5.56 10.80 -24.73
C VAL A 160 5.75 9.36 -24.24
N PHE A 161 6.13 8.46 -25.13
CA PHE A 161 6.70 7.18 -24.71
C PHE A 161 7.95 6.82 -25.50
N GLN A 162 8.79 5.99 -24.88
CA GLN A 162 10.00 5.47 -25.50
C GLN A 162 10.07 3.95 -25.34
N GLU A 163 10.64 3.30 -26.35
CA GLU A 163 11.17 1.94 -26.24
C GLU A 163 12.69 2.00 -26.20
N ILE A 164 13.27 1.38 -25.17
CA ILE A 164 14.71 1.41 -24.90
C ILE A 164 15.23 -0.01 -24.77
N ASP A 165 16.33 -0.33 -25.43
CA ASP A 165 17.02 -1.59 -25.25
C ASP A 165 17.68 -1.64 -23.86
N ILE A 166 17.44 -2.69 -23.08
CA ILE A 166 17.87 -2.75 -21.68
C ILE A 166 19.37 -2.96 -21.56
N GLU A 167 19.98 -3.71 -22.47
CA GLU A 167 21.40 -4.08 -22.41
C GLU A 167 22.30 -2.94 -22.89
N THR A 168 21.96 -2.35 -24.02
CA THR A 168 22.74 -1.29 -24.67
C THR A 168 22.36 0.10 -24.17
N GLY A 169 21.12 0.27 -23.71
CA GLY A 169 20.54 1.57 -23.40
C GLY A 169 20.12 2.36 -24.64
N ASP A 170 20.10 1.76 -25.84
CA ASP A 170 19.76 2.46 -27.08
C ASP A 170 18.27 2.82 -27.15
N LEU A 171 17.97 4.03 -27.67
CA LEU A 171 16.61 4.43 -28.00
C LEU A 171 16.18 3.76 -29.30
N LEU A 172 15.15 2.90 -29.23
CA LEU A 172 14.63 2.18 -30.38
C LEU A 172 13.44 2.91 -31.02
N PHE A 173 12.63 3.58 -30.20
CA PHE A 173 11.43 4.28 -30.66
C PHE A 173 11.06 5.40 -29.70
N GLU A 174 10.58 6.53 -30.24
CA GLU A 174 9.94 7.60 -29.48
C GLU A 174 8.65 8.01 -30.19
N TRP A 175 7.59 8.23 -29.42
CA TRP A 175 6.32 8.76 -29.92
C TRP A 175 5.83 9.89 -29.01
N ARG A 176 5.23 10.90 -29.62
CA ARG A 176 4.76 12.11 -28.94
C ARG A 176 3.33 12.45 -29.35
N ALA A 177 2.45 12.67 -28.38
CA ALA A 177 1.04 12.87 -28.66
C ALA A 177 0.76 14.11 -29.51
N THR A 178 1.46 15.23 -29.32
CA THR A 178 1.24 16.44 -30.13
C THR A 178 1.55 16.29 -31.62
N ASP A 179 2.35 15.30 -32.01
CA ASP A 179 2.67 15.05 -33.43
C ASP A 179 1.50 14.33 -34.15
N HIS A 180 0.58 13.72 -33.40
CA HIS A 180 -0.48 12.85 -33.95
C HIS A 180 -1.90 13.17 -33.47
N ILE A 181 -2.06 13.88 -32.34
CA ILE A 181 -3.35 14.11 -31.68
C ILE A 181 -3.67 15.60 -31.66
N ARG A 182 -4.81 15.97 -32.22
CA ARG A 182 -5.34 17.34 -32.11
C ARG A 182 -5.90 17.56 -30.72
N MET A 183 -5.64 18.74 -30.14
CA MET A 183 -6.17 19.09 -28.82
C MET A 183 -7.70 19.20 -28.80
N SER A 184 -8.36 19.35 -29.95
CA SER A 184 -9.81 19.27 -30.08
C SER A 184 -10.38 17.86 -29.88
N ASP A 185 -9.55 16.83 -30.02
CA ASP A 185 -10.00 15.44 -30.09
C ASP A 185 -10.08 14.79 -28.69
N VAL A 186 -9.60 15.50 -27.66
CA VAL A 186 -9.68 15.09 -26.25
C VAL A 186 -10.93 15.67 -25.54
N PHE A 187 -11.25 15.11 -24.38
CA PHE A 187 -12.36 15.52 -23.51
C PHE A 187 -11.93 16.35 -22.30
N SER A 188 -10.62 16.40 -22.02
CA SER A 188 -10.06 17.23 -20.95
C SER A 188 -10.23 18.72 -21.24
N LYS A 189 -10.31 19.52 -20.17
CA LYS A 189 -10.38 20.98 -20.26
C LYS A 189 -9.46 21.61 -19.22
N PRO A 190 -8.88 22.78 -19.49
CA PRO A 190 -8.03 23.49 -18.54
C PRO A 190 -8.75 23.71 -17.20
N CYS A 191 -8.15 23.24 -16.12
CA CYS A 191 -8.72 23.34 -14.78
C CYS A 191 -7.62 23.29 -13.71
N ARG A 192 -7.98 23.49 -12.44
CA ARG A 192 -7.01 23.46 -11.34
C ARG A 192 -6.25 22.13 -11.22
N LYS A 193 -6.90 21.00 -11.54
CA LYS A 193 -6.30 19.66 -11.46
C LYS A 193 -5.31 19.42 -12.59
N ASP A 194 -5.69 19.80 -13.81
CA ASP A 194 -4.98 19.45 -15.04
C ASP A 194 -4.10 20.60 -15.58
N GLY A 195 -4.15 21.78 -14.95
CA GLY A 195 -3.41 22.98 -15.33
C GLY A 195 -4.20 23.92 -16.24
N TYR A 196 -3.93 25.23 -16.14
CA TYR A 196 -4.52 26.24 -17.04
C TYR A 196 -3.65 26.61 -18.24
N GLY A 197 -2.46 26.02 -18.35
CA GLY A 197 -1.51 26.26 -19.43
C GLY A 197 -0.80 27.61 -19.38
N LYS A 198 -0.86 28.32 -18.25
CA LYS A 198 -0.34 29.71 -18.13
C LYS A 198 1.16 29.77 -17.88
N SER A 199 1.76 28.70 -17.36
CA SER A 199 3.19 28.62 -17.07
C SER A 199 3.69 27.18 -17.14
N LYS A 200 5.01 26.96 -17.14
CA LYS A 200 5.57 25.60 -17.09
C LYS A 200 5.14 24.81 -15.84
N LYS A 201 4.91 25.48 -14.70
CA LYS A 201 4.43 24.83 -13.48
C LYS A 201 2.95 24.43 -13.56
N ASP A 202 2.18 25.19 -14.35
CA ASP A 202 0.74 25.07 -14.56
C ASP A 202 0.44 24.60 -16.00
N ALA A 203 1.31 23.77 -16.55
CA ALA A 203 1.17 23.27 -17.92
C ALA A 203 -0.08 22.37 -18.01
N PHE A 204 -0.89 22.56 -19.06
CA PHE A 204 -2.14 21.82 -19.22
C PHE A 204 -1.88 20.38 -19.70
N ASP A 205 -2.32 19.39 -18.94
CA ASP A 205 -2.33 17.98 -19.32
C ASP A 205 -3.52 17.70 -20.24
N PHE A 206 -3.28 17.67 -21.55
CA PHE A 206 -4.34 17.49 -22.53
C PHE A 206 -4.60 16.02 -22.86
N PHE A 207 -3.58 15.15 -22.82
CA PHE A 207 -3.64 13.78 -23.35
C PHE A 207 -3.68 12.68 -22.28
N HIS A 208 -2.85 12.81 -21.25
CA HIS A 208 -2.73 11.86 -20.14
C HIS A 208 -2.58 10.38 -20.55
N ILE A 209 -1.39 10.01 -21.03
CA ILE A 209 -1.00 8.61 -21.30
C ILE A 209 -0.76 7.86 -20.00
N ASN A 210 -1.34 6.66 -19.85
CA ASN A 210 -1.25 5.91 -18.59
C ASN A 210 -0.95 4.42 -18.70
N SER A 211 -0.88 3.87 -19.92
CA SER A 211 -0.31 2.55 -20.16
C SER A 211 0.16 2.40 -21.59
N ILE A 212 1.15 1.53 -21.76
CA ILE A 212 1.71 1.11 -23.04
C ILE A 212 1.93 -0.39 -22.97
N ASP A 213 1.61 -1.09 -24.05
CA ASP A 213 1.94 -2.49 -24.26
C ASP A 213 2.44 -2.70 -25.69
N LYS A 214 3.06 -3.84 -25.96
CA LYS A 214 3.51 -4.22 -27.30
C LYS A 214 2.68 -5.40 -27.81
N MET A 215 2.11 -5.24 -29.00
CA MET A 215 1.29 -6.26 -29.65
C MET A 215 2.16 -7.31 -30.34
N ASP A 216 1.56 -8.44 -30.71
CA ASP A 216 2.25 -9.52 -31.45
C ASP A 216 2.81 -9.06 -32.80
N SER A 217 2.24 -8.00 -33.40
CA SER A 217 2.76 -7.39 -34.65
C SER A 217 4.04 -6.59 -34.46
N GLY A 218 4.41 -6.28 -33.21
CA GLY A 218 5.47 -5.33 -32.85
C GLY A 218 4.98 -3.90 -32.70
N ASP A 219 3.73 -3.59 -33.06
CA ASP A 219 3.12 -2.27 -32.87
C ASP A 219 2.76 -2.03 -31.39
N TYR A 220 2.56 -0.77 -31.03
CA TYR A 220 2.28 -0.38 -29.65
C TYR A 220 0.79 -0.22 -29.41
N LEU A 221 0.34 -0.59 -28.22
CA LEU A 221 -1.00 -0.32 -27.72
C LEU A 221 -0.89 0.69 -26.59
N ILE A 222 -1.52 1.86 -26.73
CA ILE A 222 -1.49 2.90 -25.69
C ILE A 222 -2.89 3.20 -25.14
N SER A 223 -2.96 3.55 -23.87
CA SER A 223 -4.17 4.08 -23.23
C SER A 223 -4.04 5.58 -23.00
N ALA A 224 -4.96 6.34 -23.59
CA ALA A 224 -5.07 7.79 -23.46
C ALA A 224 -6.31 8.15 -22.64
N ARG A 225 -6.09 8.53 -21.37
CA ARG A 225 -7.17 8.75 -20.40
C ARG A 225 -8.11 9.88 -20.85
N TYR A 226 -7.54 10.97 -21.38
CA TYR A 226 -8.29 12.18 -21.74
C TYR A 226 -8.94 12.11 -23.11
N SER A 227 -8.58 11.12 -23.91
CA SER A 227 -9.28 10.80 -25.16
C SER A 227 -10.40 9.78 -24.97
N HIS A 228 -10.49 9.14 -23.79
CA HIS A 228 -11.37 7.98 -23.55
C HIS A 228 -11.13 6.88 -24.58
N ALA A 229 -9.86 6.64 -24.91
CA ALA A 229 -9.51 5.81 -26.05
C ALA A 229 -8.26 4.96 -25.83
N VAL A 230 -8.28 3.79 -26.45
CA VAL A 230 -7.11 2.92 -26.64
C VAL A 230 -6.70 3.01 -28.10
N MET A 231 -5.41 3.20 -28.37
CA MET A 231 -4.90 3.43 -29.74
C MET A 231 -3.79 2.44 -30.06
N CYS A 232 -3.74 1.98 -31.32
CA CYS A 232 -2.61 1.23 -31.84
C CYS A 232 -1.71 2.14 -32.67
N ILE A 233 -0.43 2.14 -32.34
CA ILE A 233 0.60 2.99 -32.94
C ILE A 233 1.57 2.12 -33.73
N SER A 234 1.75 2.46 -35.00
CA SER A 234 2.69 1.76 -35.87
C SER A 234 4.12 1.88 -35.32
N SER A 235 4.76 0.74 -35.10
CA SER A 235 6.17 0.66 -34.70
C SER A 235 7.16 1.16 -35.75
N LYS A 236 6.70 1.33 -37.00
CA LYS A 236 7.54 1.74 -38.13
C LYS A 236 7.41 3.22 -38.46
N THR A 237 6.22 3.78 -38.27
CA THR A 237 5.87 5.13 -38.78
C THR A 237 5.43 6.08 -37.69
N GLY A 238 5.02 5.58 -36.50
CA GLY A 238 4.39 6.40 -35.47
C GLY A 238 2.92 6.75 -35.74
N GLU A 239 2.38 6.37 -36.90
CA GLU A 239 0.98 6.63 -37.24
C GLU A 239 0.00 5.82 -36.38
N ILE A 240 -1.15 6.42 -36.10
CA ILE A 240 -2.26 5.74 -35.42
C ILE A 240 -2.94 4.82 -36.45
N LEU A 241 -2.83 3.51 -36.24
CA LEU A 241 -3.39 2.49 -37.14
C LEU A 241 -4.90 2.33 -36.93
N TRP A 242 -5.34 2.40 -35.68
CA TRP A 242 -6.74 2.39 -35.28
C TRP A 242 -6.88 2.94 -33.86
N GLN A 243 -8.10 3.37 -33.54
CA GLN A 243 -8.51 3.84 -32.23
C GLN A 243 -9.78 3.11 -31.81
N LEU A 244 -9.83 2.65 -30.56
CA LEU A 244 -11.01 2.08 -29.91
C LEU A 244 -11.56 3.11 -28.91
N GLY A 245 -12.82 3.50 -29.07
CA GLY A 245 -13.49 4.50 -28.24
C GLY A 245 -13.09 5.95 -28.55
N GLY A 246 -13.61 6.88 -27.76
CA GLY A 246 -13.37 8.31 -27.94
C GLY A 246 -14.05 8.92 -29.17
N LYS A 247 -13.59 10.09 -29.62
CA LYS A 247 -14.24 10.83 -30.73
C LYS A 247 -13.93 10.29 -32.12
N ASN A 248 -12.81 9.58 -32.27
CA ASN A 248 -12.28 9.09 -33.54
C ASN A 248 -12.28 7.55 -33.57
N ASP A 249 -13.32 6.93 -33.01
CA ASP A 249 -13.43 5.48 -32.95
C ASP A 249 -13.40 4.87 -34.35
N SER A 250 -12.59 3.83 -34.52
CA SER A 250 -12.43 3.10 -35.77
C SER A 250 -13.37 1.89 -35.84
N PHE A 251 -14.00 1.50 -34.72
CA PHE A 251 -14.81 0.28 -34.63
C PHE A 251 -16.30 0.59 -34.49
N GLU A 252 -17.13 -0.22 -35.15
CA GLU A 252 -18.55 -0.32 -34.82
C GLU A 252 -18.72 -1.16 -33.54
N ASP A 253 -19.31 -0.57 -32.50
CA ASP A 253 -19.58 -1.25 -31.24
C ASP A 253 -20.85 -2.11 -31.32
N LEU A 254 -20.67 -3.42 -31.21
CA LEU A 254 -21.76 -4.39 -31.29
C LEU A 254 -22.37 -4.73 -29.92
N ASP A 255 -21.63 -4.50 -28.83
CA ASP A 255 -22.06 -4.89 -27.47
C ASP A 255 -21.31 -4.13 -26.38
N HIS A 256 -21.55 -2.81 -26.29
CA HIS A 256 -21.06 -1.94 -25.21
C HIS A 256 -19.55 -2.04 -24.92
N ALA A 257 -18.74 -2.40 -25.90
CA ALA A 257 -17.30 -2.53 -25.77
C ALA A 257 -16.61 -1.17 -25.62
N THR A 258 -17.23 -0.11 -26.14
CA THR A 258 -16.73 1.26 -26.16
C THR A 258 -17.31 2.11 -25.03
N ASP A 259 -18.18 1.53 -24.19
CA ASP A 259 -18.74 2.16 -22.98
C ASP A 259 -17.71 2.19 -21.85
N PHE A 260 -16.63 2.94 -22.05
CA PHE A 260 -15.62 3.24 -21.05
C PHE A 260 -15.16 4.69 -21.14
N ALA A 261 -14.68 5.21 -20.02
CA ALA A 261 -14.11 6.55 -19.97
C ALA A 261 -13.03 6.64 -18.90
N TRP A 262 -12.04 7.50 -19.13
CA TRP A 262 -10.92 7.75 -18.21
C TRP A 262 -10.14 6.48 -17.83
N GLN A 263 -10.12 5.50 -18.74
CA GLN A 263 -9.61 4.14 -18.55
C GLN A 263 -8.10 4.10 -18.24
N HIS A 264 -7.67 2.99 -17.63
CA HIS A 264 -6.29 2.68 -17.31
C HIS A 264 -5.92 1.24 -17.74
N HIS A 265 -4.62 0.99 -17.82
CA HIS A 265 -4.05 -0.36 -17.94
C HIS A 265 -4.61 -1.18 -19.11
N ALA A 266 -4.61 -0.58 -20.30
CA ALA A 266 -4.89 -1.32 -21.53
C ALA A 266 -3.74 -2.30 -21.82
N ARG A 267 -4.07 -3.57 -22.08
CA ARG A 267 -3.12 -4.64 -22.41
C ARG A 267 -3.58 -5.44 -23.60
N TRP A 268 -2.63 -5.85 -24.42
CA TRP A 268 -2.86 -6.80 -25.49
C TRP A 268 -2.80 -8.21 -24.92
N LEU A 269 -3.90 -8.96 -25.04
CA LEU A 269 -3.97 -10.34 -24.54
C LEU A 269 -3.70 -11.39 -25.64
N GLY A 270 -3.35 -10.94 -26.85
CA GLY A 270 -3.28 -11.81 -28.03
C GLY A 270 -4.65 -12.06 -28.65
N ASN A 271 -4.64 -12.70 -29.82
CA ASN A 271 -5.86 -13.15 -30.51
C ASN A 271 -6.93 -12.03 -30.65
N LYS A 272 -6.52 -10.81 -31.01
CA LYS A 272 -7.44 -9.67 -31.18
C LYS A 272 -8.23 -9.31 -29.92
N THR A 273 -7.66 -9.53 -28.73
CA THR A 273 -8.33 -9.29 -27.44
C THR A 273 -7.54 -8.30 -26.60
N ILE A 274 -8.25 -7.38 -25.94
CA ILE A 274 -7.69 -6.35 -25.06
C ILE A 274 -8.32 -6.45 -23.67
N SER A 275 -7.53 -6.26 -22.63
CA SER A 275 -8.06 -5.92 -21.30
C SER A 275 -7.85 -4.45 -20.99
N LEU A 276 -8.79 -3.82 -20.27
CA LEU A 276 -8.60 -2.49 -19.70
C LEU A 276 -9.39 -2.33 -18.40
N PHE A 277 -9.00 -1.36 -17.58
CA PHE A 277 -9.78 -0.93 -16.41
C PHE A 277 -10.54 0.36 -16.75
N ASP A 278 -11.87 0.29 -16.78
CA ASP A 278 -12.73 1.45 -16.95
C ASP A 278 -13.00 2.12 -15.60
N ASN A 279 -12.46 3.32 -15.44
CA ASN A 279 -12.71 4.15 -14.26
C ASN A 279 -14.12 4.75 -14.30
N HIS A 280 -14.61 5.11 -15.48
CA HIS A 280 -15.89 5.76 -15.73
C HIS A 280 -16.10 7.12 -15.03
N ALA A 281 -15.10 7.61 -14.29
CA ALA A 281 -15.17 8.84 -13.51
C ALA A 281 -13.83 9.59 -13.46
N ASN A 282 -13.92 10.91 -13.24
CA ASN A 282 -12.76 11.80 -13.05
C ASN A 282 -12.91 12.75 -11.83
N SER A 283 -14.04 12.67 -11.12
CA SER A 283 -14.38 13.50 -9.95
C SER A 283 -14.80 12.62 -8.79
N VAL A 284 -14.33 12.94 -7.59
CA VAL A 284 -14.71 12.27 -6.32
C VAL A 284 -16.17 12.52 -5.96
N PHE A 285 -16.75 13.60 -6.48
CA PHE A 285 -18.20 13.85 -6.43
C PHE A 285 -18.82 13.29 -7.71
N HIS A 286 -19.49 12.14 -7.59
CA HIS A 286 -20.12 11.41 -8.68
C HIS A 286 -21.43 10.76 -8.21
N GLY A 287 -22.31 10.42 -9.16
CA GLY A 287 -23.56 9.72 -8.86
C GLY A 287 -23.34 8.24 -8.55
N THR A 288 -24.28 7.63 -7.84
CA THR A 288 -24.20 6.22 -7.40
C THR A 288 -24.62 5.19 -8.45
N ASN A 289 -24.99 5.63 -9.66
CA ASN A 289 -25.55 4.78 -10.72
C ASN A 289 -24.49 4.21 -11.67
N GLN A 290 -23.23 4.61 -11.52
CA GLN A 290 -22.10 4.17 -12.34
C GLN A 290 -21.03 3.56 -11.46
N HIS A 291 -20.33 2.56 -11.99
CA HIS A 291 -19.34 1.78 -11.26
C HIS A 291 -18.15 1.51 -12.16
N SER A 292 -16.95 1.46 -11.58
CA SER A 292 -15.76 1.08 -12.32
C SER A 292 -15.78 -0.41 -12.63
N LYS A 293 -15.15 -0.79 -13.74
CA LYS A 293 -15.18 -2.17 -14.23
C LYS A 293 -13.87 -2.55 -14.91
N GLY A 294 -13.38 -3.75 -14.63
CA GLY A 294 -12.45 -4.41 -15.54
C GLY A 294 -13.20 -4.85 -16.79
N MET A 295 -12.58 -4.77 -17.96
CA MET A 295 -13.19 -5.15 -19.24
C MET A 295 -12.25 -6.04 -20.04
N ILE A 296 -12.82 -7.00 -20.75
CA ILE A 296 -12.17 -7.80 -21.80
C ILE A 296 -12.96 -7.57 -23.07
N ILE A 297 -12.27 -7.09 -24.10
CA ILE A 297 -12.88 -6.63 -25.35
C ILE A 297 -12.29 -7.43 -26.51
N ARG A 298 -13.13 -7.87 -27.43
CA ARG A 298 -12.73 -8.55 -28.67
C ARG A 298 -12.81 -7.56 -29.83
N LEU A 299 -11.78 -7.56 -30.67
CA LEU A 299 -11.73 -6.80 -31.90
C LEU A 299 -11.88 -7.73 -33.12
N ASP A 300 -12.65 -7.30 -34.10
CA ASP A 300 -12.63 -7.84 -35.46
C ASP A 300 -11.98 -6.79 -36.37
N MET A 301 -10.71 -7.03 -36.72
CA MET A 301 -9.91 -6.13 -37.55
C MET A 301 -10.30 -6.17 -39.05
N GLU A 302 -11.06 -7.18 -39.48
CA GLU A 302 -11.49 -7.28 -40.88
C GLU A 302 -12.78 -6.51 -41.11
N LYS A 303 -13.72 -6.63 -40.16
CA LYS A 303 -15.00 -5.90 -40.18
C LYS A 303 -14.93 -4.53 -39.51
N MET A 304 -13.85 -4.26 -38.77
CA MET A 304 -13.73 -3.11 -37.89
C MET A 304 -14.92 -3.02 -36.92
N THR A 305 -15.21 -4.14 -36.24
CA THR A 305 -16.26 -4.21 -35.20
C THR A 305 -15.65 -4.61 -33.86
N THR A 306 -16.31 -4.25 -32.77
CA THR A 306 -15.85 -4.58 -31.41
C THR A 306 -17.00 -5.10 -30.55
N SER A 307 -16.71 -5.97 -29.59
CA SER A 307 -17.70 -6.48 -28.64
C SER A 307 -17.10 -6.75 -27.25
N LEU A 308 -17.90 -6.54 -26.22
CA LEU A 308 -17.53 -6.85 -24.84
C LEU A 308 -17.58 -8.37 -24.64
N VAL A 309 -16.48 -8.96 -24.21
CA VAL A 309 -16.42 -10.39 -23.85
C VAL A 309 -16.87 -10.57 -22.40
N GLN A 310 -16.35 -9.73 -21.51
CA GLN A 310 -16.68 -9.79 -20.09
C GLN A 310 -16.41 -8.46 -19.40
N LYS A 311 -17.20 -8.17 -18.37
CA LYS A 311 -16.95 -7.10 -17.39
C LYS A 311 -16.81 -7.64 -15.98
N TYR A 312 -15.95 -7.01 -15.19
CA TYR A 312 -15.64 -7.40 -13.83
C TYR A 312 -15.89 -6.20 -12.91
N VAL A 313 -17.02 -6.24 -12.19
CA VAL A 313 -17.46 -5.15 -11.30
C VAL A 313 -17.21 -5.57 -9.86
N HIS A 314 -16.73 -4.64 -9.02
CA HIS A 314 -16.60 -4.89 -7.58
C HIS A 314 -17.97 -5.27 -6.99
N PRO A 315 -18.06 -6.24 -6.04
CA PRO A 315 -19.34 -6.63 -5.42
C PRO A 315 -20.12 -5.45 -4.82
N ASP A 316 -19.41 -4.52 -4.20
CA ASP A 316 -20.00 -3.31 -3.59
C ASP A 316 -20.27 -2.19 -4.61
N LYS A 317 -19.98 -2.45 -5.89
CA LYS A 317 -20.23 -1.50 -6.99
C LYS A 317 -19.59 -0.13 -6.75
N ILE A 318 -18.29 -0.12 -6.47
CA ILE A 318 -17.52 1.11 -6.25
C ILE A 318 -17.20 1.82 -7.56
N LEU A 319 -16.98 3.14 -7.46
CA LEU A 319 -16.53 3.97 -8.57
C LEU A 319 -15.19 4.61 -8.21
N ASN A 320 -14.20 4.42 -9.09
CA ASN A 320 -12.82 4.81 -8.89
C ASN A 320 -12.40 5.86 -9.90
N VAL A 321 -12.05 7.05 -9.41
CA VAL A 321 -11.76 8.21 -10.27
C VAL A 321 -10.41 8.16 -10.99
N SER A 322 -9.54 7.22 -10.65
CA SER A 322 -8.21 7.07 -11.26
C SER A 322 -7.59 5.71 -10.94
N GLN A 323 -6.56 5.34 -11.72
CA GLN A 323 -5.73 4.16 -11.51
C GLN A 323 -6.51 2.86 -11.68
N GLY A 324 -5.89 1.74 -11.35
CA GLY A 324 -6.47 0.41 -11.45
C GLY A 324 -5.79 -0.44 -12.51
N SER A 325 -5.97 -1.75 -12.38
CA SER A 325 -5.41 -2.75 -13.28
C SER A 325 -6.38 -3.89 -13.49
N VAL A 326 -6.33 -4.46 -14.70
CA VAL A 326 -6.86 -5.78 -15.02
C VAL A 326 -5.68 -6.66 -15.43
N GLN A 327 -5.58 -7.83 -14.81
CA GLN A 327 -4.58 -8.84 -15.14
C GLN A 327 -5.28 -10.18 -15.36
N VAL A 328 -5.14 -10.75 -16.56
CA VAL A 328 -5.45 -12.16 -16.80
C VAL A 328 -4.26 -12.98 -16.32
N ILE A 329 -4.46 -13.83 -15.32
CA ILE A 329 -3.39 -14.63 -14.71
C ILE A 329 -3.16 -15.86 -15.59
N ALA A 330 -1.97 -15.97 -16.16
CA ALA A 330 -1.66 -17.01 -17.17
C ALA A 330 -1.88 -18.45 -16.67
N ASN A 331 -1.56 -18.74 -15.40
CA ASN A 331 -1.60 -20.11 -14.87
C ASN A 331 -3.02 -20.63 -14.61
N SER A 332 -3.94 -19.76 -14.22
CA SER A 332 -5.31 -20.13 -13.82
C SER A 332 -6.39 -19.63 -14.79
N SER A 333 -6.04 -18.70 -15.69
CA SER A 333 -6.99 -17.92 -16.50
C SER A 333 -7.98 -17.08 -15.66
N ASN A 334 -7.74 -16.96 -14.36
CA ASN A 334 -8.48 -16.04 -13.50
C ASN A 334 -8.14 -14.60 -13.86
N VAL A 335 -9.04 -13.68 -13.54
CA VAL A 335 -8.86 -12.25 -13.78
C VAL A 335 -8.74 -11.53 -12.45
N LEU A 336 -7.58 -10.95 -12.17
CA LEU A 336 -7.37 -10.07 -11.03
C LEU A 336 -7.64 -8.63 -11.43
N VAL A 337 -8.50 -7.96 -10.66
CA VAL A 337 -8.80 -6.54 -10.81
C VAL A 337 -8.35 -5.80 -9.56
N GLY A 338 -7.40 -4.89 -9.74
CA GLY A 338 -7.02 -3.92 -8.71
C GLY A 338 -7.80 -2.63 -8.91
N PHE A 339 -8.50 -2.15 -7.88
CA PHE A 339 -9.37 -0.97 -7.98
C PHE A 339 -8.65 0.36 -7.70
N GLY A 340 -7.33 0.40 -7.86
CA GLY A 340 -6.57 1.64 -7.96
C GLY A 340 -6.72 2.57 -6.75
N ASN A 341 -7.48 3.66 -6.93
CA ASN A 341 -7.73 4.63 -5.87
C ASN A 341 -8.42 4.04 -4.63
N SER A 342 -9.14 2.93 -4.77
CA SER A 342 -9.70 2.17 -3.66
C SER A 342 -8.71 1.09 -3.21
N PRO A 343 -8.52 0.91 -1.89
CA PRO A 343 -7.60 -0.07 -1.32
C PRO A 343 -8.20 -1.48 -1.32
N THR A 344 -8.64 -1.96 -2.49
CA THR A 344 -9.29 -3.25 -2.69
C THR A 344 -8.88 -3.90 -4.01
N TYR A 345 -8.92 -5.23 -4.03
CA TYR A 345 -8.74 -6.04 -5.21
C TYR A 345 -9.65 -7.25 -5.17
N VAL A 346 -10.04 -7.71 -6.37
CA VAL A 346 -10.94 -8.85 -6.54
C VAL A 346 -10.42 -9.74 -7.64
N GLU A 347 -10.37 -11.04 -7.37
CA GLU A 347 -10.05 -12.07 -8.35
C GLU A 347 -11.33 -12.77 -8.79
N TYR A 348 -11.48 -12.93 -10.10
CA TYR A 348 -12.65 -13.51 -10.74
C TYR A 348 -12.29 -14.73 -11.56
N SER A 349 -13.25 -15.64 -11.78
CA SER A 349 -13.16 -16.58 -12.89
C SER A 349 -13.23 -15.83 -14.21
N ALA A 350 -12.80 -16.44 -15.32
CA ALA A 350 -12.98 -15.86 -16.66
C ALA A 350 -14.48 -15.55 -16.99
N GLY A 351 -15.41 -16.25 -16.33
CA GLY A 351 -16.85 -16.03 -16.44
C GLY A 351 -17.40 -14.88 -15.59
N GLY A 352 -16.56 -14.18 -14.84
CA GLY A 352 -16.96 -13.04 -13.99
C GLY A 352 -17.45 -13.44 -12.59
N GLU A 353 -17.30 -14.70 -12.18
CA GLU A 353 -17.61 -15.13 -10.81
C GLU A 353 -16.56 -14.58 -9.85
N VAL A 354 -16.95 -13.95 -8.75
CA VAL A 354 -16.00 -13.55 -7.70
C VAL A 354 -15.42 -14.80 -7.04
N LEU A 355 -14.11 -14.96 -7.05
CA LEU A 355 -13.40 -16.06 -6.38
C LEU A 355 -12.80 -15.59 -5.07
N CYS A 356 -12.04 -14.50 -5.11
CA CYS A 356 -11.41 -13.90 -3.96
C CYS A 356 -11.66 -12.40 -3.93
N SER A 357 -11.82 -11.85 -2.73
CA SER A 357 -11.93 -10.41 -2.53
C SER A 357 -11.20 -10.05 -1.26
N ALA A 358 -10.45 -8.95 -1.31
CA ALA A 358 -9.82 -8.40 -0.13
C ALA A 358 -9.62 -6.89 -0.24
N HIS A 359 -9.62 -6.25 0.92
CA HIS A 359 -9.33 -4.84 1.06
C HIS A 359 -8.33 -4.60 2.19
N PHE A 360 -7.55 -3.53 2.10
CA PHE A 360 -6.46 -3.20 3.03
C PHE A 360 -6.64 -1.82 3.68
N ALA A 361 -7.86 -1.31 3.68
CA ALA A 361 -8.31 -0.21 4.52
C ALA A 361 -9.79 -0.47 4.91
N PRO A 362 -10.29 0.13 6.01
CA PRO A 362 -11.68 -0.05 6.41
C PRO A 362 -12.65 0.26 5.28
N HIS A 363 -13.71 -0.53 5.13
CA HIS A 363 -14.74 -0.34 4.10
C HIS A 363 -15.30 1.10 4.05
N LEU A 364 -15.52 1.69 5.23
CA LEU A 364 -15.94 3.08 5.40
C LEU A 364 -15.02 4.10 4.70
N ALA A 365 -13.72 3.79 4.62
CA ALA A 365 -12.69 4.70 4.13
C ALA A 365 -12.73 4.90 2.61
N PHE A 366 -13.33 3.99 1.84
CA PHE A 366 -13.44 4.17 0.38
C PHE A 366 -14.88 4.32 -0.14
N GLU A 367 -15.91 3.97 0.64
CA GLU A 367 -17.30 4.30 0.27
C GLU A 367 -17.72 5.73 0.63
N LEU A 368 -17.29 6.25 1.79
CA LEU A 368 -17.71 7.57 2.24
C LEU A 368 -16.72 8.70 1.91
N VAL A 369 -15.46 8.35 1.64
CA VAL A 369 -14.34 9.31 1.64
C VAL A 369 -13.32 8.94 0.55
N ASP A 370 -13.67 9.11 -0.73
CA ASP A 370 -12.78 8.87 -1.89
C ASP A 370 -11.62 9.90 -2.01
N PHE A 371 -10.94 10.23 -0.91
CA PHE A 371 -9.76 11.11 -0.90
C PHE A 371 -8.44 10.35 -1.16
N GLY A 372 -8.49 9.04 -1.41
CA GLY A 372 -7.30 8.23 -1.64
C GLY A 372 -6.32 8.25 -0.46
N LEU A 373 -6.86 8.16 0.77
CA LEU A 373 -6.10 8.14 2.02
C LEU A 373 -5.14 6.95 2.10
N VAL A 374 -5.58 5.83 1.53
CA VAL A 374 -4.83 4.61 1.27
C VAL A 374 -5.21 4.14 -0.12
N LYS A 375 -4.23 3.77 -0.94
CA LYS A 375 -4.43 3.23 -2.29
C LYS A 375 -3.24 2.42 -2.75
N SER A 376 -3.40 1.63 -3.80
CA SER A 376 -2.29 1.03 -4.57
C SER A 376 -2.54 1.32 -6.03
N TYR A 377 -1.53 1.84 -6.75
CA TYR A 377 -1.72 2.29 -8.14
C TYR A 377 -2.24 1.16 -9.04
N ARG A 378 -1.61 -0.01 -8.93
CA ARG A 378 -2.04 -1.27 -9.53
C ARG A 378 -1.84 -2.39 -8.51
N VAL A 379 -2.42 -3.55 -8.81
CA VAL A 379 -2.20 -4.81 -8.08
C VAL A 379 -1.89 -5.88 -9.12
N PHE A 380 -0.88 -6.70 -8.85
CA PHE A 380 -0.48 -7.80 -9.72
C PHE A 380 -0.28 -9.08 -8.94
N LYS A 381 -0.47 -10.21 -9.61
CA LYS A 381 -0.23 -11.54 -9.08
C LYS A 381 0.67 -12.33 -10.00
N SER A 382 1.69 -12.95 -9.45
CA SER A 382 2.64 -13.77 -10.21
C SER A 382 3.27 -14.82 -9.30
N PRO A 383 3.67 -16.00 -9.82
CA PRO A 383 4.68 -16.78 -9.14
C PRO A 383 5.95 -15.94 -8.97
N TRP A 384 6.60 -16.06 -7.80
CA TRP A 384 7.89 -15.43 -7.53
C TRP A 384 8.72 -16.36 -6.65
N VAL A 385 9.99 -16.54 -7.03
CA VAL A 385 10.96 -17.29 -6.24
C VAL A 385 12.02 -16.31 -5.73
N GLY A 386 11.90 -15.94 -4.47
CA GLY A 386 12.81 -15.03 -3.78
C GLY A 386 13.95 -15.79 -3.09
N ARG A 387 15.18 -15.39 -3.42
CA ARG A 387 16.46 -15.88 -2.88
C ARG A 387 17.28 -14.70 -2.36
N PRO A 388 16.85 -14.08 -1.23
CA PRO A 388 17.56 -12.95 -0.66
C PRO A 388 18.97 -13.35 -0.21
N LYS A 389 19.94 -12.43 -0.32
CA LYS A 389 21.32 -12.64 0.16
C LYS A 389 21.47 -12.45 1.67
N THR A 390 20.43 -11.91 2.33
CA THR A 390 20.38 -11.78 3.78
C THR A 390 20.24 -13.16 4.44
N LEU A 391 20.48 -13.24 5.75
CA LEU A 391 20.25 -14.45 6.54
C LEU A 391 18.91 -14.35 7.29
N PRO A 392 18.34 -15.48 7.76
CA PRO A 392 17.20 -15.47 8.66
C PRO A 392 17.46 -14.60 9.89
N VAL A 393 16.51 -13.74 10.23
CA VAL A 393 16.57 -12.92 11.44
C VAL A 393 15.79 -13.62 12.54
N ALA A 394 16.45 -13.86 13.66
CA ALA A 394 15.80 -14.39 14.86
C ALA A 394 15.92 -13.42 16.03
N LYS A 395 14.87 -13.31 16.85
CA LYS A 395 14.88 -12.52 18.10
C LYS A 395 14.26 -13.29 19.25
N VAL A 396 14.88 -13.21 20.42
CA VAL A 396 14.33 -13.72 21.68
C VAL A 396 13.45 -12.64 22.33
N ARG A 397 12.22 -13.01 22.66
CA ARG A 397 11.28 -12.18 23.43
C ARG A 397 10.56 -13.05 24.46
N LYS A 398 10.72 -12.73 25.74
CA LYS A 398 10.22 -13.57 26.85
C LYS A 398 10.74 -15.01 26.66
N SER A 399 9.89 -16.02 26.75
CA SER A 399 10.24 -17.44 26.57
C SER A 399 10.02 -17.94 25.14
N LYS A 400 10.16 -17.07 24.13
CA LYS A 400 9.98 -17.42 22.73
C LYS A 400 11.12 -16.92 21.86
N VAL A 401 11.45 -17.71 20.83
CA VAL A 401 12.30 -17.31 19.71
C VAL A 401 11.38 -17.06 18.52
N TYR A 402 11.46 -15.87 17.94
CA TYR A 402 10.77 -15.53 16.71
C TYR A 402 11.79 -15.56 15.58
N VAL A 403 11.40 -16.06 14.41
CA VAL A 403 12.24 -16.13 13.20
C VAL A 403 11.45 -15.67 11.98
N SER A 404 12.11 -14.94 11.08
CA SER A 404 11.61 -14.62 9.74
C SER A 404 12.78 -14.49 8.76
N TRP A 405 12.48 -14.51 7.46
CA TRP A 405 13.48 -14.25 6.42
C TRP A 405 12.83 -13.50 5.26
N ASN A 406 13.06 -12.19 5.21
CA ASN A 406 12.42 -11.28 4.27
C ASN A 406 12.67 -11.67 2.82
N GLY A 407 11.61 -12.10 2.13
CA GLY A 407 11.65 -12.52 0.73
C GLY A 407 12.13 -13.95 0.45
N ALA A 408 12.50 -14.75 1.46
CA ALA A 408 12.92 -16.12 1.20
C ALA A 408 11.71 -17.04 0.96
N THR A 409 11.32 -17.22 -0.30
CA THR A 409 10.10 -17.98 -0.62
C THR A 409 10.32 -19.49 -0.54
N GLU A 410 11.56 -19.97 -0.71
CA GLU A 410 11.91 -21.40 -0.72
C GLU A 410 11.90 -22.05 0.67
N VAL A 411 11.82 -21.26 1.74
CA VAL A 411 11.70 -21.80 3.11
C VAL A 411 10.32 -22.42 3.29
N THR A 412 10.26 -23.72 3.59
CA THR A 412 9.00 -24.41 3.91
C THR A 412 8.84 -24.65 5.40
N SER A 413 9.96 -24.80 6.11
CA SER A 413 9.96 -25.12 7.53
C SER A 413 11.18 -24.55 8.25
N TRP A 414 11.10 -24.51 9.57
CA TRP A 414 12.10 -23.97 10.47
C TRP A 414 12.52 -25.02 11.48
N ARG A 415 13.82 -25.11 11.76
CA ARG A 415 14.39 -25.99 12.80
C ARG A 415 15.05 -25.18 13.90
N LEU A 416 14.53 -25.27 15.11
CA LEU A 416 15.16 -24.70 16.29
C LEU A 416 16.26 -25.62 16.80
N GLU A 417 17.44 -25.05 17.04
CA GLU A 417 18.61 -25.77 17.52
C GLU A 417 19.23 -25.07 18.74
N THR A 418 19.93 -25.84 19.58
CA THR A 418 20.55 -25.36 20.82
C THR A 418 21.97 -25.84 21.01
N SER A 419 22.75 -25.06 21.75
CA SER A 419 24.09 -25.41 22.18
C SER A 419 24.38 -24.90 23.59
N LYS A 420 25.36 -25.51 24.25
CA LYS A 420 25.84 -25.07 25.58
C LYS A 420 26.75 -23.84 25.50
N THR A 421 27.45 -23.66 24.38
CA THR A 421 28.41 -22.60 24.11
C THR A 421 28.10 -21.91 22.79
N ARG A 422 28.46 -20.63 22.68
CA ARG A 422 28.08 -19.81 21.51
C ARG A 422 28.79 -20.26 20.23
N ASP A 423 30.09 -20.50 20.34
CA ASP A 423 30.99 -20.74 19.21
C ASP A 423 31.30 -22.23 19.14
N VAL A 424 30.31 -23.00 18.68
CA VAL A 424 30.45 -24.44 18.42
C VAL A 424 30.36 -24.69 16.92
N LYS A 425 30.87 -25.84 16.48
CA LYS A 425 30.69 -26.28 15.10
C LYS A 425 29.22 -26.59 14.81
N ASP A 426 28.85 -26.55 13.53
CA ASP A 426 27.45 -26.74 13.12
C ASP A 426 26.89 -28.11 13.52
N ASP A 427 27.71 -29.15 13.60
CA ASP A 427 27.36 -30.51 14.00
C ASP A 427 27.18 -30.68 15.52
N GLU A 428 27.58 -29.70 16.32
CA GLU A 428 27.41 -29.71 17.79
C GLU A 428 26.07 -29.10 18.23
N PHE A 429 25.33 -28.47 17.32
CA PHE A 429 23.98 -27.96 17.59
C PHE A 429 22.97 -29.11 17.64
N VAL A 430 22.18 -29.15 18.69
CA VAL A 430 21.14 -30.18 18.89
C VAL A 430 19.79 -29.62 18.49
N THR A 431 19.06 -30.34 17.63
CA THR A 431 17.69 -30.01 17.26
C THR A 431 16.74 -30.14 18.45
N ILE A 432 15.95 -29.10 18.69
CA ILE A 432 14.89 -29.08 19.71
C ILE A 432 13.55 -29.41 19.06
N GLN A 433 13.21 -28.70 17.98
CA GLN A 433 11.89 -28.74 17.36
C GLN A 433 11.97 -28.28 15.90
N GLU A 434 11.14 -28.87 15.05
CA GLU A 434 10.84 -28.35 13.72
C GLU A 434 9.38 -27.90 13.63
N LEU A 435 9.12 -26.84 12.88
CA LEU A 435 7.78 -26.32 12.59
C LEU A 435 7.68 -25.96 11.12
N GLU A 436 6.53 -26.26 10.51
CA GLU A 436 6.19 -25.76 9.17
C GLU A 436 6.00 -24.23 9.21
N ARG A 437 6.32 -23.56 8.09
CA ARG A 437 6.12 -22.12 7.94
C ARG A 437 4.63 -21.84 7.65
N ASP A 438 3.98 -21.12 8.55
CA ASP A 438 2.56 -20.71 8.43
C ASP A 438 2.41 -19.17 8.39
N GLY A 439 3.22 -18.51 7.56
CA GLY A 439 3.27 -17.05 7.42
C GLY A 439 4.69 -16.49 7.44
N PHE A 440 4.81 -15.18 7.63
CA PHE A 440 6.11 -14.48 7.59
C PHE A 440 7.01 -14.78 8.79
N GLU A 441 6.44 -14.73 10.00
CA GLU A 441 7.16 -14.90 11.27
C GLU A 441 6.66 -16.16 11.98
N THR A 442 7.58 -17.06 12.31
CA THR A 442 7.30 -18.26 13.11
C THR A 442 7.87 -18.10 14.51
N SER A 443 7.21 -18.67 15.52
CA SER A 443 7.69 -18.61 16.90
C SER A 443 7.82 -19.99 17.53
N PHE A 444 8.95 -20.23 18.21
CA PHE A 444 9.20 -21.41 19.03
C PHE A 444 9.12 -21.06 20.50
N ALA A 445 8.57 -21.98 21.31
CA ALA A 445 8.73 -21.91 22.75
C ALA A 445 10.12 -22.41 23.15
N ILE A 446 10.80 -21.69 24.03
CA ILE A 446 12.09 -22.11 24.58
C ILE A 446 12.04 -22.23 26.10
N ASP A 447 12.67 -23.28 26.61
CA ASP A 447 12.87 -23.48 28.05
C ASP A 447 14.15 -22.78 28.54
N LYS A 448 14.39 -22.89 29.85
CA LYS A 448 15.53 -22.25 30.54
C LYS A 448 16.83 -23.06 30.47
N ASN A 449 16.78 -24.30 29.99
CA ASN A 449 17.92 -25.21 29.88
C ASN A 449 18.70 -24.98 28.59
N HIS A 450 18.06 -24.41 27.57
CA HIS A 450 18.74 -23.93 26.35
C HIS A 450 19.52 -22.66 26.68
N ARG A 451 20.84 -22.64 26.45
CA ARG A 451 21.70 -21.49 26.78
C ARG A 451 21.94 -20.60 25.56
N TYR A 452 22.22 -21.22 24.42
CA TYR A 452 22.32 -20.57 23.12
C TYR A 452 21.41 -21.30 22.14
N VAL A 453 20.72 -20.53 21.29
CA VAL A 453 19.79 -21.06 20.29
C VAL A 453 20.03 -20.40 18.94
N ARG A 454 19.78 -21.15 17.87
CA ARG A 454 19.71 -20.63 16.51
C ARG A 454 18.55 -21.31 15.79
N VAL A 455 18.15 -20.75 14.66
CA VAL A 455 17.09 -21.33 13.82
C VAL A 455 17.63 -21.57 12.42
N ALA A 456 17.52 -22.80 11.93
CA ALA A 456 17.82 -23.16 10.55
C ALA A 456 16.56 -23.01 9.68
N ALA A 457 16.74 -22.44 8.49
CA ALA A 457 15.73 -22.37 7.44
C ALA A 457 15.85 -23.61 6.56
N LEU A 458 14.74 -24.33 6.34
CA LEU A 458 14.70 -25.56 5.57
C LEU A 458 13.86 -25.39 4.30
N ASP A 459 14.30 -26.00 3.20
CA ASP A 459 13.52 -26.13 1.97
C ASP A 459 12.52 -27.31 2.02
N ALA A 460 11.84 -27.58 0.91
CA ALA A 460 10.83 -28.64 0.80
C ALA A 460 11.42 -30.05 1.05
N GLU A 461 12.69 -30.25 0.68
CA GLU A 461 13.46 -31.48 0.87
C GLU A 461 14.10 -31.57 2.27
N LYS A 462 13.82 -30.61 3.16
CA LYS A 462 14.38 -30.48 4.52
C LYS A 462 15.90 -30.24 4.53
N VAL A 463 16.45 -29.73 3.43
CA VAL A 463 17.84 -29.27 3.34
C VAL A 463 17.96 -27.89 3.97
N VAL A 464 19.05 -27.67 4.72
CA VAL A 464 19.32 -26.39 5.36
C VAL A 464 19.79 -25.37 4.32
N LEU A 465 19.02 -24.30 4.16
CA LEU A 465 19.36 -23.17 3.29
C LEU A 465 20.29 -22.17 3.99
N ALA A 466 19.99 -21.85 5.25
CA ALA A 466 20.77 -20.91 6.06
C ALA A 466 20.42 -21.04 7.55
N HIS A 467 21.26 -20.43 8.40
CA HIS A 467 21.00 -20.30 9.84
C HIS A 467 20.85 -18.83 10.23
N SER A 468 20.02 -18.58 11.24
CA SER A 468 20.03 -17.30 11.96
C SER A 468 21.33 -17.11 12.75
N SER A 469 21.59 -15.88 13.18
CA SER A 469 22.62 -15.64 14.20
C SER A 469 22.35 -16.46 15.48
N VAL A 470 23.40 -16.88 16.17
CA VAL A 470 23.28 -17.55 17.48
C VAL A 470 22.86 -16.53 18.55
N LEU A 471 21.74 -16.81 19.21
CA LEU A 471 21.14 -15.96 20.24
C LEU A 471 21.33 -16.57 21.61
N ARG A 472 21.50 -15.72 22.63
CA ARG A 472 21.45 -16.15 24.02
C ARG A 472 19.99 -16.28 24.45
N ALA A 473 19.62 -17.47 24.94
CA ALA A 473 18.31 -17.69 25.53
C ALA A 473 18.19 -16.94 26.87
N PRO A 474 16.97 -16.60 27.32
CA PRO A 474 16.76 -15.85 28.56
C PRO A 474 17.37 -16.61 29.74
N SER A 475 18.34 -16.00 30.42
CA SER A 475 18.79 -16.57 31.70
C SER A 475 17.67 -16.44 32.72
N PRO A 476 17.56 -17.36 33.71
CA PRO A 476 16.73 -17.09 34.87
C PRO A 476 17.18 -15.74 35.46
N SER A 477 16.31 -14.72 35.43
CA SER A 477 16.38 -13.73 36.50
C SER A 477 16.04 -14.53 37.73
N SER A 478 17.04 -14.89 38.53
CA SER A 478 16.75 -15.55 39.78
C SER A 478 15.80 -14.61 40.53
N ILE A 479 14.66 -15.15 40.94
CA ILE A 479 13.74 -14.44 41.82
C ILE A 479 14.55 -13.87 42.99
N ALA A 480 15.59 -14.59 43.43
CA ALA A 480 16.62 -14.13 44.36
C ALA A 480 17.30 -12.81 43.98
N VAL A 481 17.79 -12.59 42.76
CA VAL A 481 18.44 -11.32 42.37
C VAL A 481 17.45 -10.16 42.38
N ARG A 482 16.21 -10.37 41.91
CA ARG A 482 15.17 -9.34 42.01
C ARG A 482 14.79 -9.07 43.46
N LEU A 483 14.65 -10.11 44.28
CA LEU A 483 14.36 -9.98 45.72
C LEU A 483 15.48 -9.22 46.42
N ILE A 484 16.75 -9.54 46.14
CA ILE A 484 17.93 -8.88 46.71
C ILE A 484 17.99 -7.41 46.28
N GLN A 485 17.72 -7.10 45.01
CA GLN A 485 17.65 -5.70 44.54
C GLN A 485 16.51 -4.93 45.21
N THR A 486 15.32 -5.52 45.31
CA THR A 486 14.19 -4.88 46.00
C THR A 486 14.48 -4.69 47.49
N LEU A 487 15.03 -5.71 48.17
CA LEU A 487 15.45 -5.62 49.58
C LEU A 487 16.54 -4.56 49.78
N PHE A 488 17.50 -4.46 48.87
CA PHE A 488 18.55 -3.45 48.90
C PHE A 488 17.98 -2.03 48.74
N VAL A 489 17.06 -1.82 47.80
CA VAL A 489 16.37 -0.53 47.62
C VAL A 489 15.55 -0.18 48.87
N CYS A 490 14.80 -1.13 49.43
CA CYS A 490 14.06 -0.93 50.68
C CYS A 490 15.00 -0.56 51.84
N MET A 491 16.16 -1.22 51.96
CA MET A 491 17.16 -0.92 52.99
C MET A 491 17.74 0.49 52.82
N VAL A 492 18.06 0.91 51.60
CA VAL A 492 18.58 2.26 51.31
C VAL A 492 17.53 3.33 51.64
N VAL A 493 16.27 3.11 51.27
CA VAL A 493 15.17 4.03 51.62
C VAL A 493 14.97 4.11 53.13
N LEU A 494 15.03 2.99 53.84
CA LEU A 494 14.95 2.96 55.31
C LEU A 494 16.13 3.70 55.96
N LEU A 495 17.35 3.52 55.46
CA LEU A 495 18.54 4.20 55.97
C LEU A 495 18.49 5.71 55.71
N LEU A 496 18.06 6.13 54.52
CA LEU A 496 17.86 7.55 54.19
C LEU A 496 16.72 8.16 55.00
N GLY A 497 15.62 7.43 55.19
CA GLY A 497 14.50 7.83 56.05
C GLY A 497 14.90 7.95 57.51
N PHE A 498 15.72 7.03 58.02
CA PHE A 498 16.24 7.04 59.39
C PHE A 498 17.28 8.16 59.60
N ALA A 499 18.17 8.39 58.63
CA ALA A 499 19.10 9.52 58.64
C ALA A 499 18.34 10.86 58.59
N GLY A 500 17.29 10.95 57.76
CA GLY A 500 16.38 12.09 57.72
C GLY A 500 15.65 12.30 59.04
N PHE A 501 15.16 11.23 59.67
CA PHE A 501 14.52 11.26 60.99
C PHE A 501 15.49 11.72 62.08
N ILE A 502 16.72 11.19 62.12
CA ILE A 502 17.77 11.64 63.04
C ILE A 502 18.10 13.11 62.81
N SER A 503 18.22 13.54 61.55
CA SER A 503 18.50 14.95 61.23
C SER A 503 17.34 15.88 61.64
N LEU A 504 16.09 15.43 61.55
CA LEU A 504 14.91 16.15 62.02
C LEU A 504 14.84 16.20 63.55
N TYR A 505 15.12 15.07 64.21
CA TYR A 505 15.13 14.93 65.66
C TYR A 505 16.25 15.75 66.32
N ALA A 506 17.43 15.79 65.70
CA ALA A 506 18.56 16.60 66.12
C ALA A 506 18.32 18.12 65.92
N ARG A 507 17.47 18.51 64.96
CA ARG A 507 17.13 19.92 64.70
C ARG A 507 15.96 20.44 65.54
N SER A 508 15.12 19.58 66.11
CA SER A 508 14.00 19.96 66.99
C SER A 508 13.72 18.89 68.05
N PRO A 509 14.32 18.96 69.26
CA PRO A 509 14.11 17.98 70.32
C PRO A 509 12.79 18.18 71.10
N ARG A 510 11.74 18.69 70.45
CA ARG A 510 10.41 18.84 71.07
C ARG A 510 9.42 17.89 70.40
N LEU A 511 9.11 16.80 71.11
CA LEU A 511 7.97 15.93 70.83
C LEU A 511 6.69 16.79 70.70
N PRO A 512 5.88 16.67 69.64
CA PRO A 512 4.51 17.15 69.68
C PRO A 512 3.75 16.23 70.64
N GLY A 513 3.17 16.81 71.70
CA GLY A 513 2.23 16.12 72.55
C GLY A 513 1.01 15.64 71.74
N LEU A 514 0.50 14.46 72.07
CA LEU A 514 -0.79 13.95 71.59
C LEU A 514 -1.88 15.02 71.75
N PRO A 515 -2.75 15.28 70.75
CA PRO A 515 -3.80 16.25 70.91
C PRO A 515 -4.83 15.76 71.92
N GLN A 516 -5.09 16.58 72.94
CA GLN A 516 -6.25 16.40 73.82
C GLN A 516 -7.54 16.64 73.04
N PHE A 517 -8.50 15.74 73.21
CA PHE A 517 -9.88 15.88 72.74
C PHE A 517 -10.54 17.09 73.41
N GLY A 518 -10.70 18.19 72.68
CA GLY A 518 -11.47 19.35 73.11
C GLY A 518 -11.33 20.51 72.13
N GLU A 519 -12.46 21.06 71.67
CA GLU A 519 -12.63 22.15 70.68
C GLU A 519 -13.02 21.69 69.27
N LEU A 520 -14.09 20.90 69.24
CA LEU A 520 -14.93 20.66 68.08
C LEU A 520 -16.06 21.70 68.09
N CYS A 521 -15.76 22.96 67.79
CA CYS A 521 -16.77 23.98 67.50
C CYS A 521 -16.13 25.26 66.94
N LYS A 522 -16.75 25.82 65.89
CA LYS A 522 -16.54 27.16 65.30
C LYS A 522 -15.46 27.34 64.23
N VAL A 523 -15.62 26.70 63.06
CA VAL A 523 -15.47 27.41 61.77
C VAL A 523 -16.48 26.84 60.76
N ARG A 524 -17.76 27.10 61.03
CA ARG A 524 -18.85 26.92 60.06
C ARG A 524 -19.59 28.25 59.94
N ALA A 525 -18.92 29.26 59.39
CA ALA A 525 -19.53 30.48 58.88
C ALA A 525 -18.46 31.40 58.30
N ARG A 526 -18.25 31.34 56.98
CA ARG A 526 -17.94 32.47 56.08
C ARG A 526 -17.74 31.98 54.64
N LEU A 527 -18.69 31.18 54.18
CA LEU A 527 -19.15 31.21 52.79
C LEU A 527 -20.35 32.15 52.79
N HIS A 528 -20.12 33.44 52.54
CA HIS A 528 -21.13 34.37 52.03
C HIS A 528 -20.46 35.71 51.73
N ARG A 529 -20.11 35.89 50.45
CA ARG A 529 -20.34 37.09 49.61
C ARG A 529 -19.23 37.19 48.57
N ALA A 530 -19.48 36.51 47.45
CA ALA A 530 -19.28 37.15 46.17
C ALA A 530 -20.19 38.38 46.06
N ALA A 531 -19.68 39.40 45.36
CA ALA A 531 -20.36 40.53 44.71
C ALA A 531 -19.86 41.92 45.17
N GLN A 532 -19.48 42.71 44.15
CA GLN A 532 -18.98 44.11 44.13
C GLN A 532 -17.46 44.22 44.32
N GLY A 533 -16.66 44.72 43.38
CA GLY A 533 -16.89 45.47 42.13
C GLY A 533 -15.78 46.51 41.98
N ASP A 534 -15.24 46.65 40.76
CA ASP A 534 -14.37 47.72 40.23
C ASP A 534 -12.96 47.85 40.85
N GLY A 535 -11.87 48.19 40.16
CA GLY A 535 -11.58 48.63 38.79
C GLY A 535 -10.14 49.21 38.78
N GLU A 536 -9.54 49.28 37.59
CA GLU A 536 -8.33 50.04 37.18
C GLU A 536 -6.91 49.42 37.36
N ASP A 537 -6.36 49.07 36.19
CA ASP A 537 -5.09 49.49 35.56
C ASP A 537 -3.75 49.45 36.32
N GLU A 538 -2.78 48.72 35.76
CA GLU A 538 -1.60 49.31 35.09
C GLU A 538 -0.75 48.26 34.36
N ASP A 539 -0.22 48.69 33.22
CA ASP A 539 0.63 48.02 32.22
C ASP A 539 1.94 47.42 32.77
N PHE A 540 2.48 46.39 32.08
CA PHE A 540 3.90 46.32 31.69
C PHE A 540 4.13 45.26 30.58
N GLU A 541 4.42 45.78 29.39
CA GLU A 541 5.40 45.34 28.36
C GLU A 541 5.62 43.85 28.00
N THR A 542 5.20 43.52 26.76
CA THR A 542 5.96 42.93 25.62
C THR A 542 7.41 42.44 25.87
N GLU A 543 7.90 41.28 25.39
CA GLU A 543 7.86 40.69 24.03
C GLU A 543 8.12 39.15 24.00
N PRO A 544 7.83 38.48 22.86
CA PRO A 544 7.92 37.03 22.59
C PRO A 544 9.18 36.64 21.77
N LEU A 545 9.27 35.39 21.25
CA LEU A 545 10.05 34.85 20.08
C LEU A 545 10.44 33.36 20.39
N LEU A 546 10.38 32.33 19.54
CA LEU A 546 10.18 32.17 18.09
C LEU A 546 9.80 30.72 17.75
N MET A 547 8.87 30.55 16.82
CA MET A 547 8.81 29.36 15.95
C MET A 547 9.92 29.46 14.90
N GLY A 548 10.58 28.33 14.59
CA GLY A 548 11.47 28.19 13.45
C GLY A 548 10.88 27.25 12.41
N THR A 549 10.27 27.81 11.37
CA THR A 549 10.07 27.17 10.07
C THR A 549 11.38 27.24 9.26
N ARG A 550 11.69 26.19 8.50
CA ARG A 550 12.58 26.28 7.34
C ARG A 550 12.14 25.28 6.26
N GLU A 551 11.54 25.85 5.23
CA GLU A 551 11.55 25.41 3.83
C GLU A 551 12.61 26.27 3.08
N PRO A 552 12.90 26.06 1.78
CA PRO A 552 12.25 25.17 0.81
C PRO A 552 13.13 24.08 0.18
#